data_AF-A0A7L4N261-F1
#
_entry.id   AF-A0A7L4N261-F1
#
_cell.length_a   1.000
_cell.length_b   1.000
_cell.length_c   1.000
_cell.angle_alpha   90.00
_cell.angle_beta   90.00
_cell.angle_gamma   90.00
#
_symmetry.space_group_name_H-M   'P 1'
#
loop_
_entity.id
_entity.type
_entity.pdbx_description
1 polymer ?
#
loop_
_entity_poly.entity_id
_entity_poly.type
_entity_poly.pdbx_seq_one_letter_code
_entity_poly.pdbx_strand_id
1 'polypeptide(L)'
;NSRHAWSVSNPPQPRDCMLSAWSSWSKCDPCQKKRYRFACLEQPSQFGGDPCDYSDKETEDCDTNNPCRNKVRCEGFMCAVTGRCIARRLLCNGDDDCGDLSDEKNCKKVFKKCDQKMEQYWGIENLAKGLNIFTNNLEGLVLDHRYYAGGCSPHYIVDTRFRKPYNVESYTPETTGKYEFTITEYDSYSNYESSVLKAKAVQSSFSFGIKIEGVFELGYNSNDNRFKKFIQRMKRFSSTSSKFIHARSELTVAIYKLKPRALMLHYEFLQRLRQLPSEYSYGEYRELYRDYGTHYITEATVGGIYEYTLVVNSNELQKAGYSLSDVQKCAQRGFNIGGNIYGVYVNLGISEAGCKSLLKEIGDSTSKKTYVEDFIVLVHGGASEHVTTLAYRDLPTAALMQDWGNAVQYNPEIIQLKV
;
A
#
# COMPACT_ATOMS: atom_id res chain seq x y z
N ASN A 1 -10.46 -44.04 -21.91
CA ASN A 1 -11.03 -42.66 -21.89
C ASN A 1 -10.00 -41.66 -21.42
N SER A 2 -9.10 -41.30 -22.33
CA SER A 2 -8.09 -40.26 -22.18
C SER A 2 -8.76 -38.89 -22.30
N ARG A 3 -8.85 -38.16 -21.18
CA ARG A 3 -9.24 -36.74 -21.21
C ARG A 3 -8.06 -35.96 -21.77
N HIS A 4 -8.18 -35.53 -23.02
CA HIS A 4 -7.31 -34.53 -23.61
C HIS A 4 -7.37 -33.27 -22.76
N ALA A 5 -6.22 -32.85 -22.22
CA ALA A 5 -6.07 -31.48 -21.78
C ALA A 5 -6.32 -30.59 -23.01
N TRP A 6 -7.35 -29.73 -22.95
CA TRP A 6 -7.48 -28.66 -23.93
C TRP A 6 -6.29 -27.73 -23.73
N SER A 7 -5.22 -27.93 -24.51
CA SER A 7 -4.32 -26.84 -24.84
C SER A 7 -5.20 -25.73 -25.40
N VAL A 8 -5.06 -24.50 -24.90
CA VAL A 8 -5.68 -23.32 -25.51
C VAL A 8 -5.09 -23.20 -26.93
N SER A 9 -5.75 -23.83 -27.90
CA SER A 9 -5.20 -24.11 -29.23
C SER A 9 -5.20 -22.90 -30.15
N ASN A 10 -5.68 -21.75 -29.67
CA ASN A 10 -5.48 -20.45 -30.29
C ASN A 10 -5.14 -19.43 -29.19
N PRO A 11 -3.93 -18.87 -29.15
CA PRO A 11 -3.67 -17.72 -28.30
C PRO A 11 -4.63 -16.59 -28.70
N PRO A 12 -5.16 -15.83 -27.72
CA PRO A 12 -6.05 -14.71 -28.01
C PRO A 12 -5.36 -13.73 -28.96
N GLN A 13 -6.08 -13.26 -29.97
CA GLN A 13 -5.53 -12.32 -30.94
C GLN A 13 -5.10 -11.02 -30.26
N PRO A 14 -3.97 -10.41 -30.66
CA PRO A 14 -3.55 -9.10 -30.20
C PRO A 14 -4.69 -8.09 -30.38
N ARG A 15 -4.93 -7.27 -29.36
CA ARG A 15 -5.87 -6.15 -29.42
C ARG A 15 -5.10 -4.88 -29.17
N ASP A 16 -5.08 -4.01 -30.16
CA ASP A 16 -4.39 -2.73 -30.07
C ASP A 16 -5.21 -1.74 -29.25
N CYS A 17 -4.50 -0.78 -28.67
CA CYS A 17 -5.12 0.29 -27.91
C CYS A 17 -5.83 1.29 -28.83
N MET A 18 -7.05 1.70 -28.45
CA MET A 18 -7.84 2.69 -29.20
C MET A 18 -8.31 3.81 -28.27
N LEU A 19 -8.01 5.06 -28.64
CA LEU A 19 -8.60 6.25 -28.04
C LEU A 19 -9.79 6.75 -28.85
N SER A 20 -10.71 7.45 -28.18
CA SER A 20 -11.84 8.12 -28.79
C SER A 20 -11.39 9.24 -29.73
N ALA A 21 -12.34 9.74 -30.53
CA ALA A 21 -12.16 11.03 -31.18
C ALA A 21 -11.89 12.13 -30.14
N TRP A 22 -11.15 13.16 -30.55
CA TRP A 22 -10.85 14.32 -29.70
C TRP A 22 -12.12 15.05 -29.29
N SER A 23 -12.17 15.48 -28.02
CA SER A 23 -13.18 16.42 -27.57
C SER A 23 -13.09 17.73 -28.35
N SER A 24 -14.20 18.47 -28.39
CA SER A 24 -14.14 19.88 -28.79
C SER A 24 -13.19 20.65 -27.86
N TRP A 25 -12.54 21.68 -28.40
CA TRP A 25 -11.69 22.58 -27.61
C TRP A 25 -12.51 23.29 -26.53
N SER A 26 -11.96 23.35 -25.32
CA SER A 26 -12.50 24.19 -24.25
C SER A 26 -12.43 25.67 -24.64
N LYS A 27 -13.15 26.52 -23.90
CA LYS A 27 -12.89 27.96 -24.02
C LYS A 27 -11.50 28.29 -23.48
N CYS A 28 -11.01 29.45 -23.89
CA CYS A 28 -9.73 29.96 -23.43
C CYS A 28 -9.80 30.31 -21.94
N ASP A 29 -8.96 29.69 -21.12
CA ASP A 29 -8.88 29.99 -19.69
C ASP A 29 -8.25 31.38 -19.47
N PRO A 30 -8.94 32.31 -18.77
CA PRO A 30 -8.44 33.67 -18.58
C PRO A 30 -7.23 33.79 -17.65
N CYS A 31 -6.99 32.81 -16.79
CA CYS A 31 -5.86 32.79 -15.86
C CYS A 31 -4.64 32.10 -16.47
N GLN A 32 -4.82 30.97 -17.15
CA GLN A 32 -3.74 30.19 -17.76
C GLN A 32 -3.42 30.61 -19.19
N LYS A 33 -4.32 31.35 -19.86
CA LYS A 33 -4.24 31.72 -21.29
C LYS A 33 -4.07 30.52 -22.21
N LYS A 34 -4.77 29.43 -21.86
CA LYS A 34 -4.69 28.14 -22.54
C LYS A 34 -6.07 27.54 -22.75
N ARG A 35 -6.22 26.77 -23.82
CA ARG A 35 -7.39 25.93 -24.11
C ARG A 35 -6.97 24.46 -24.15
N TYR A 36 -7.92 23.58 -23.88
CA TYR A 36 -7.66 22.16 -23.64
C TYR A 36 -8.60 21.28 -24.45
N ARG A 37 -8.11 20.11 -24.88
CA ARG A 37 -8.93 19.01 -25.39
C ARG A 37 -8.36 17.68 -24.93
N PHE A 38 -9.17 16.64 -24.95
CA PHE A 38 -8.77 15.32 -24.47
C PHE A 38 -9.37 14.20 -25.32
N ALA A 39 -8.77 13.02 -25.21
CA ALA A 39 -9.31 11.77 -25.73
C ALA A 39 -9.45 10.76 -24.58
N CYS A 40 -10.45 9.88 -24.70
CA CYS A 40 -10.75 8.84 -23.70
C CYS A 40 -10.30 7.47 -24.22
N LEU A 41 -9.90 6.58 -23.32
CA LEU A 41 -9.59 5.21 -23.69
C LEU A 41 -10.89 4.45 -24.01
N GLU A 42 -11.03 3.97 -25.24
CA GLU A 42 -12.15 3.12 -25.65
C GLU A 42 -11.79 1.65 -25.56
N GLN A 43 -10.57 1.28 -25.95
CA GLN A 43 -10.07 -0.08 -25.86
C GLN A 43 -8.64 -0.10 -25.31
N PRO A 44 -8.36 -0.82 -24.21
CA PRO A 44 -6.99 -1.05 -23.75
C PRO A 44 -6.24 -2.03 -24.64
N SER A 45 -4.92 -1.87 -24.76
CA SER A 45 -4.06 -2.89 -25.38
C SER A 45 -4.12 -4.20 -24.57
N GLN A 46 -4.26 -5.33 -25.27
CA GLN A 46 -4.27 -6.67 -24.68
C GLN A 46 -3.54 -7.68 -25.59
N PHE A 47 -3.05 -8.76 -24.97
CA PHE A 47 -2.47 -9.91 -25.68
C PHE A 47 -1.31 -9.58 -26.63
N GLY A 48 -0.50 -8.58 -26.27
CA GLY A 48 0.64 -8.14 -27.07
C GLY A 48 0.31 -7.22 -28.24
N GLY A 49 -0.89 -6.62 -28.25
CA GLY A 49 -1.20 -5.52 -29.16
C GLY A 49 -0.49 -4.22 -28.79
N ASP A 50 -0.51 -3.25 -29.70
CA ASP A 50 0.26 -2.02 -29.55
C ASP A 50 -0.34 -1.08 -28.47
N PRO A 51 0.48 -0.52 -27.56
CA PRO A 51 0.02 0.43 -26.55
C PRO A 51 -0.28 1.82 -27.15
N CYS A 52 -1.13 2.60 -26.46
CA CYS A 52 -1.34 4.01 -26.80
C CYS A 52 -0.18 4.85 -26.24
N ASP A 53 0.92 4.96 -26.99
CA ASP A 53 2.11 5.75 -26.60
C ASP A 53 1.98 7.26 -26.88
N TYR A 54 0.82 7.71 -27.37
CA TYR A 54 0.54 9.12 -27.66
C TYR A 54 -0.22 9.79 -26.52
N SER A 55 -0.07 11.12 -26.41
CA SER A 55 -0.74 11.91 -25.37
C SER A 55 -2.26 11.84 -25.53
N ASP A 56 -2.95 11.59 -24.42
CA ASP A 56 -4.41 11.55 -24.34
C ASP A 56 -5.03 12.93 -24.01
N LYS A 57 -4.20 13.98 -24.02
CA LYS A 57 -4.57 15.39 -23.86
C LYS A 57 -3.75 16.31 -24.76
N GLU A 58 -4.31 17.46 -25.08
CA GLU A 58 -3.59 18.55 -25.75
C GLU A 58 -3.90 19.90 -25.11
N THR A 59 -2.93 20.80 -25.21
CA THR A 59 -3.02 22.15 -24.68
C THR A 59 -2.48 23.12 -25.71
N GLU A 60 -3.21 24.20 -25.95
CA GLU A 60 -2.83 25.26 -26.86
C GLU A 60 -2.94 26.61 -26.17
N ASP A 61 -2.00 27.51 -26.49
CA ASP A 61 -2.06 28.90 -26.04
C ASP A 61 -3.21 29.63 -26.74
N CYS A 62 -3.83 30.55 -26.02
CA CYS A 62 -4.95 31.34 -26.53
C CYS A 62 -5.00 32.71 -25.86
N ASP A 63 -5.53 33.69 -26.59
CA ASP A 63 -5.72 35.04 -26.07
C ASP A 63 -7.18 35.28 -25.67
N THR A 64 -7.36 35.88 -24.50
CA THR A 64 -8.66 36.29 -23.99
C THR A 64 -8.55 37.56 -23.16
N ASN A 65 -9.53 38.44 -23.30
CA ASN A 65 -9.62 39.69 -22.55
C ASN A 65 -10.42 39.54 -21.23
N ASN A 66 -10.88 38.32 -20.93
CA ASN A 66 -11.66 38.08 -19.73
C ASN A 66 -10.77 38.21 -18.48
N PRO A 67 -11.24 38.88 -17.41
CA PRO A 67 -10.43 39.10 -16.21
C PRO A 67 -10.28 37.81 -15.39
N CYS A 68 -9.03 37.42 -15.10
CA CYS A 68 -8.74 36.36 -14.13
C CYS A 68 -9.01 36.86 -12.70
N ARG A 69 -10.00 36.26 -12.01
CA ARG A 69 -10.37 36.62 -10.64
C ARG A 69 -9.62 35.84 -9.55
N ASN A 70 -8.68 34.95 -9.92
CA ASN A 70 -8.05 34.02 -8.99
C ASN A 70 -6.81 34.61 -8.29
N LYS A 71 -6.99 35.61 -7.44
CA LYS A 71 -5.90 36.19 -6.62
C LYS A 71 -6.06 35.78 -5.16
N VAL A 72 -5.42 34.67 -4.79
CA VAL A 72 -5.22 34.33 -3.37
C VAL A 72 -4.29 35.37 -2.76
N ARG A 73 -4.80 36.22 -1.87
CA ARG A 73 -4.00 37.24 -1.19
C ARG A 73 -3.16 36.58 -0.11
N CYS A 74 -1.85 36.80 -0.15
CA CYS A 74 -0.93 36.36 0.92
C CYS A 74 -0.68 37.51 1.89
N GLU A 75 -1.08 37.35 3.15
CA GLU A 75 -0.78 38.31 4.23
C GLU A 75 0.64 38.10 4.81
N GLY A 76 1.18 36.91 4.64
CA GLY A 76 2.47 36.47 5.16
C GLY A 76 3.66 36.71 4.23
N PHE A 77 4.64 35.83 4.32
CA PHE A 77 5.75 35.74 3.38
C PHE A 77 5.40 34.76 2.26
N MET A 78 5.67 35.13 1.02
CA MET A 78 5.46 34.29 -0.15
C MET A 78 6.78 33.62 -0.54
N CYS A 79 6.80 32.30 -0.53
CA CYS A 79 7.96 31.50 -0.92
C CYS A 79 8.28 31.69 -2.41
N ALA A 80 9.57 31.72 -2.75
CA ALA A 80 10.03 32.17 -4.05
C ALA A 80 9.70 31.21 -5.20
N VAL A 81 9.85 29.90 -4.97
CA VAL A 81 9.63 28.85 -5.97
C VAL A 81 8.29 28.16 -5.74
N THR A 82 8.01 27.74 -4.49
CA THR A 82 6.78 27.00 -4.19
C THR A 82 5.52 27.87 -4.27
N GLY A 83 5.66 29.19 -4.11
CA GLY A 83 4.53 30.12 -4.05
C GLY A 83 3.62 29.89 -2.84
N ARG A 84 4.09 29.15 -1.82
CA ARG A 84 3.39 28.95 -0.55
C ARG A 84 3.36 30.26 0.24
N CYS A 85 2.28 30.51 0.96
CA CYS A 85 2.15 31.67 1.85
C CYS A 85 2.32 31.22 3.30
N ILE A 86 3.41 31.61 3.94
CA ILE A 86 3.73 31.23 5.32
C ILE A 86 3.65 32.43 6.28
N ALA A 87 3.40 32.18 7.56
CA ALA A 87 3.40 33.24 8.56
C ALA A 87 4.80 33.81 8.77
N ARG A 88 4.95 35.14 8.92
CA ARG A 88 6.25 35.80 9.09
C ARG A 88 7.06 35.32 10.30
N ARG A 89 6.38 34.77 11.33
CA ARG A 89 7.02 34.16 12.51
C ARG A 89 7.84 32.90 12.20
N LEU A 90 7.68 32.35 11.00
CA LEU A 90 8.37 31.16 10.52
C LEU A 90 9.67 31.52 9.77
N LEU A 91 9.93 32.80 9.51
CA LEU A 91 11.17 33.21 8.87
C LEU A 91 12.36 33.04 9.83
N CYS A 92 13.47 32.51 9.31
CA CYS A 92 14.72 32.37 10.04
C CYS A 92 14.59 31.56 11.34
N ASN A 93 13.74 30.53 11.33
CA ASN A 93 13.49 29.66 12.50
C ASN A 93 14.30 28.35 12.44
N GLY A 94 15.06 28.12 11.35
CA GLY A 94 15.86 26.93 11.11
C GLY A 94 15.10 25.73 10.54
N ASP A 95 13.81 25.89 10.21
CA ASP A 95 12.97 24.90 9.54
C ASP A 95 12.72 25.32 8.09
N ASP A 96 12.56 24.36 7.18
CA ASP A 96 12.14 24.63 5.80
C ASP A 96 10.61 24.63 5.70
N ASP A 97 9.97 25.74 6.09
CA ASP A 97 8.52 25.88 6.01
C ASP A 97 8.05 26.17 4.57
N CYS A 98 8.93 26.71 3.72
CA CYS A 98 8.65 26.97 2.31
C CYS A 98 8.75 25.74 1.39
N GLY A 99 9.58 24.75 1.73
CA GLY A 99 9.94 23.60 0.89
C GLY A 99 11.03 23.89 -0.16
N ASP A 100 11.47 25.14 -0.26
CA ASP A 100 12.53 25.62 -1.17
C ASP A 100 13.62 26.43 -0.42
N LEU A 101 13.59 26.38 0.92
CA LEU A 101 14.47 27.10 1.85
C LEU A 101 14.44 28.63 1.69
N SER A 102 13.43 29.21 1.04
CA SER A 102 13.39 30.67 0.80
C SER A 102 13.12 31.50 2.05
N ASP A 103 12.47 30.92 3.04
CA ASP A 103 12.22 31.47 4.37
C ASP A 103 13.48 31.54 5.26
N GLU A 104 14.47 30.70 4.97
CA GLU A 104 15.75 30.65 5.68
C GLU A 104 16.89 31.39 4.95
N LYS A 105 16.58 32.09 3.85
CA LYS A 105 17.55 32.93 3.13
C LYS A 105 17.65 34.33 3.74
N ASN A 106 18.84 34.92 3.71
CA ASN A 106 19.13 36.28 4.18
C ASN A 106 18.87 36.52 5.69
N CYS A 107 19.02 35.48 6.50
CA CYS A 107 18.85 35.56 7.95
C CYS A 107 20.09 36.11 8.65
N LYS A 108 19.93 37.22 9.39
CA LYS A 108 21.01 37.76 10.25
C LYS A 108 21.27 36.90 11.49
N LYS A 109 20.21 36.28 12.02
CA LYS A 109 20.22 35.36 13.15
C LYS A 109 19.14 34.30 12.90
N VAL A 110 19.44 33.05 13.25
CA VAL A 110 18.48 31.95 13.17
C VAL A 110 17.99 31.66 14.59
N PHE A 111 16.68 31.77 14.80
CA PHE A 111 16.04 31.49 16.08
C PHE A 111 15.50 30.07 16.07
N LYS A 112 16.39 29.10 16.29
CA LYS A 112 16.01 27.68 16.32
C LYS A 112 14.92 27.46 17.35
N LYS A 113 13.78 26.93 16.89
CA LYS A 113 12.70 26.53 17.80
C LYS A 113 13.03 25.23 18.54
N CYS A 114 13.83 24.39 17.90
CA CYS A 114 14.27 23.10 18.43
C CYS A 114 15.77 23.13 18.73
N ASP A 115 16.12 23.03 20.01
CA ASP A 115 17.51 22.94 20.46
C ASP A 115 18.07 21.53 20.27
N GLN A 116 17.20 20.52 20.25
CA GLN A 116 17.57 19.11 20.13
C GLN A 116 17.14 18.54 18.77
N LYS A 117 17.99 17.69 18.19
CA LYS A 117 17.65 16.94 16.98
C LYS A 117 16.55 15.93 17.31
N MET A 118 15.48 15.96 16.53
CA MET A 118 14.35 15.03 16.63
C MET A 118 14.12 14.37 15.27
N GLU A 119 13.63 13.15 15.29
CA GLU A 119 13.32 12.37 14.10
C GLU A 119 11.88 12.61 13.61
N GLN A 120 11.65 12.35 12.33
CA GLN A 120 10.29 12.22 11.79
C GLN A 120 9.76 10.84 12.15
N TYR A 121 8.44 10.69 12.27
CA TYR A 121 7.86 9.36 12.45
C TYR A 121 8.26 8.45 11.29
N TRP A 122 8.66 7.22 11.61
CA TRP A 122 9.07 6.25 10.60
C TRP A 122 7.90 5.93 9.66
N GLY A 123 8.15 5.97 8.35
CA GLY A 123 7.12 5.75 7.32
C GLY A 123 6.09 6.87 7.13
N ILE A 124 6.23 8.04 7.80
CA ILE A 124 5.22 9.12 7.76
C ILE A 124 4.97 9.72 6.38
N GLU A 125 5.94 9.59 5.47
CA GLU A 125 5.82 10.08 4.10
C GLU A 125 4.74 9.31 3.32
N ASN A 126 4.60 7.99 3.56
CA ASN A 126 3.56 7.19 2.92
C ASN A 126 2.15 7.61 3.36
N LEU A 127 2.01 8.10 4.59
CA LEU A 127 0.75 8.65 5.12
C LEU A 127 0.41 10.04 4.54
N ALA A 128 1.38 10.70 3.89
CA ALA A 128 1.21 12.01 3.26
C ALA A 128 0.88 11.92 1.76
N LYS A 129 1.02 10.73 1.17
CA LYS A 129 0.71 10.44 -0.23
C LYS A 129 -0.80 10.34 -0.44
N GLY A 130 -1.24 10.67 -1.66
CA GLY A 130 -2.60 10.41 -2.06
C GLY A 130 -2.80 8.94 -2.41
N LEU A 131 -4.05 8.47 -2.30
CA LEU A 131 -4.44 7.10 -2.58
C LEU A 131 -5.30 7.06 -3.83
N ASN A 132 -4.89 6.28 -4.82
CA ASN A 132 -5.74 5.88 -5.92
C ASN A 132 -6.51 4.63 -5.54
N ILE A 133 -7.76 4.81 -5.15
CA ILE A 133 -8.58 3.73 -4.61
C ILE A 133 -9.06 2.72 -5.65
N PHE A 134 -8.92 3.03 -6.94
CA PHE A 134 -9.28 2.10 -8.01
C PHE A 134 -8.16 1.08 -8.26
N THR A 135 -6.92 1.43 -7.92
CA THR A 135 -5.72 0.60 -8.12
C THR A 135 -5.09 0.13 -6.81
N ASN A 136 -5.50 0.71 -5.68
CA ASN A 136 -4.86 0.60 -4.36
C ASN A 136 -3.39 1.09 -4.36
N ASN A 137 -3.10 2.11 -5.17
CA ASN A 137 -1.75 2.69 -5.25
C ASN A 137 -1.65 3.94 -4.37
N LEU A 138 -0.53 4.07 -3.66
CA LEU A 138 -0.09 5.36 -3.14
C LEU A 138 0.60 6.13 -4.27
N GLU A 139 0.09 7.31 -4.56
CA GLU A 139 0.56 8.19 -5.63
C GLU A 139 1.42 9.33 -5.02
N GLY A 140 1.45 10.49 -5.67
CA GLY A 140 2.22 11.66 -5.25
C GLY A 140 1.82 12.23 -3.88
N LEU A 141 2.69 13.07 -3.33
CA LEU A 141 2.49 13.73 -2.04
C LEU A 141 1.39 14.78 -2.14
N VAL A 142 0.33 14.64 -1.35
CA VAL A 142 -0.79 15.60 -1.28
C VAL A 142 -0.73 16.45 -0.02
N LEU A 143 -0.18 15.91 1.07
CA LEU A 143 -0.01 16.58 2.36
C LEU A 143 1.47 16.82 2.64
N ASP A 144 1.77 17.93 3.33
CA ASP A 144 3.12 18.23 3.79
C ASP A 144 3.31 17.80 5.25
N HIS A 145 3.84 16.59 5.44
CA HIS A 145 4.23 16.08 6.76
C HIS A 145 5.62 16.52 7.21
N ARG A 146 6.30 17.39 6.45
CA ARG A 146 7.56 18.02 6.86
C ARG A 146 7.33 19.42 7.44
N TYR A 147 6.13 19.97 7.28
CA TYR A 147 5.72 21.25 7.87
C TYR A 147 5.39 21.11 9.36
N TYR A 148 5.94 21.99 10.21
CA TYR A 148 5.75 21.97 11.67
C TYR A 148 5.03 23.19 12.24
N ALA A 149 4.79 24.23 11.44
CA ALA A 149 4.19 25.49 11.88
C ALA A 149 4.90 26.16 13.07
N GLY A 150 6.21 25.96 13.20
CA GLY A 150 7.00 26.42 14.35
C GLY A 150 6.71 25.66 15.67
N GLY A 151 6.06 24.50 15.59
CA GLY A 151 5.89 23.58 16.71
C GLY A 151 7.14 22.72 16.93
N CYS A 152 7.49 22.48 18.19
CA CYS A 152 8.69 21.72 18.58
C CYS A 152 8.50 20.88 19.86
N SER A 153 7.28 20.38 20.11
CA SER A 153 7.05 19.49 21.25
C SER A 153 7.60 18.09 20.92
N PRO A 154 8.58 17.56 21.69
CA PRO A 154 9.06 16.20 21.48
C PRO A 154 7.97 15.19 21.85
N HIS A 155 7.82 14.18 21.01
CA HIS A 155 6.99 13.01 21.25
C HIS A 155 7.91 11.80 21.43
N TYR A 156 7.84 11.16 22.59
CA TYR A 156 8.70 10.02 22.91
C TYR A 156 7.98 8.72 22.58
N ILE A 157 8.59 7.90 21.75
CA ILE A 157 8.13 6.53 21.46
C ILE A 157 9.33 5.63 21.68
N VAL A 158 9.22 4.73 22.67
CA VAL A 158 10.36 3.97 23.20
C VAL A 158 11.44 4.96 23.68
N ASP A 159 12.66 4.91 23.14
CA ASP A 159 13.78 5.78 23.51
C ASP A 159 14.07 6.87 22.48
N THR A 160 13.26 6.96 21.42
CA THR A 160 13.47 7.89 20.31
C THR A 160 12.64 9.16 20.47
N ARG A 161 13.28 10.30 20.23
CA ARG A 161 12.64 11.63 20.25
C ARG A 161 12.11 11.97 18.87
N PHE A 162 10.80 11.92 18.70
CA PHE A 162 10.12 12.29 17.46
C PHE A 162 9.57 13.71 17.51
N ARG A 163 9.50 14.35 16.33
CA ARG A 163 8.85 15.64 16.14
C ARG A 163 7.50 15.43 15.46
N LYS A 164 6.41 15.77 16.15
CA LYS A 164 5.07 15.66 15.56
C LYS A 164 4.87 16.74 14.49
N PRO A 165 4.58 16.37 13.23
CA PRO A 165 4.32 17.35 12.16
C PRO A 165 2.97 18.03 12.34
N TYR A 166 2.82 19.21 11.74
CA TYR A 166 1.66 20.06 11.96
C TYR A 166 0.35 19.41 11.49
N ASN A 167 0.35 18.65 10.39
CA ASN A 167 -0.87 18.02 9.88
C ASN A 167 -1.39 16.89 10.76
N VAL A 168 -0.53 16.31 11.60
CA VAL A 168 -0.85 15.12 12.38
C VAL A 168 -1.46 15.50 13.71
N GLU A 169 -2.67 14.98 13.95
CA GLU A 169 -3.38 15.17 15.21
C GLU A 169 -2.75 14.30 16.29
N SER A 170 -2.70 12.99 16.05
CA SER A 170 -2.13 11.99 16.94
C SER A 170 -1.39 10.89 16.17
N TYR A 171 -0.36 10.36 16.80
CA TYR A 171 0.35 9.16 16.38
C TYR A 171 0.61 8.34 17.64
N THR A 172 -0.27 7.39 17.92
CA THR A 172 -0.25 6.63 19.18
C THR A 172 0.40 5.28 18.94
N PRO A 173 1.52 4.95 19.60
CA PRO A 173 2.11 3.63 19.48
C PRO A 173 1.18 2.59 20.11
N GLU A 174 1.03 1.45 19.44
CA GLU A 174 0.38 0.27 19.97
C GLU A 174 1.42 -0.83 20.16
N THR A 175 1.45 -1.43 21.34
CA THR A 175 2.31 -2.59 21.63
C THR A 175 1.53 -3.90 21.58
N THR A 176 0.34 -3.89 20.98
CA THR A 176 -0.56 -5.05 20.90
C THR A 176 -0.21 -5.92 19.70
N GLY A 177 0.87 -6.68 19.83
CA GLY A 177 1.23 -7.73 18.89
C GLY A 177 1.52 -9.02 19.63
N LYS A 178 0.51 -9.89 19.82
CA LYS A 178 0.82 -11.32 19.92
C LYS A 178 1.06 -11.78 18.49
N TYR A 179 2.19 -12.45 18.24
CA TYR A 179 2.45 -13.13 16.96
C TYR A 179 1.52 -14.35 16.81
N GLU A 180 0.22 -14.10 16.88
CA GLU A 180 -0.83 -15.10 16.81
C GLU A 180 -1.26 -15.23 15.36
N PHE A 181 -1.08 -16.44 14.82
CA PHE A 181 -1.50 -16.75 13.48
C PHE A 181 -2.96 -17.19 13.50
N THR A 182 -3.79 -16.45 12.77
CA THR A 182 -5.09 -16.95 12.34
C THR A 182 -4.87 -17.92 11.18
N ILE A 183 -5.31 -19.17 11.34
CA ILE A 183 -5.11 -20.21 10.33
C ILE A 183 -6.46 -20.69 9.83
N THR A 184 -6.66 -20.62 8.52
CA THR A 184 -7.90 -21.00 7.84
C THR A 184 -7.66 -22.08 6.80
N GLU A 185 -8.64 -22.97 6.68
CA GLU A 185 -8.63 -24.13 5.79
C GLU A 185 -9.50 -23.88 4.56
N TYR A 186 -9.01 -24.29 3.39
CA TYR A 186 -9.79 -24.23 2.14
C TYR A 186 -9.66 -25.53 1.36
N ASP A 187 -10.81 -26.14 1.05
CA ASP A 187 -10.87 -27.40 0.31
C ASP A 187 -10.62 -27.26 -1.20
N SER A 188 -10.67 -26.04 -1.74
CA SER A 188 -10.48 -25.81 -3.17
C SER A 188 -9.85 -24.44 -3.45
N TYR A 189 -9.24 -24.30 -4.63
CA TYR A 189 -8.72 -23.02 -5.12
C TYR A 189 -9.84 -21.98 -5.22
N SER A 190 -11.05 -22.38 -5.63
CA SER A 190 -12.17 -21.44 -5.76
C SER A 190 -12.59 -20.84 -4.41
N ASN A 191 -12.62 -21.65 -3.34
CA ASN A 191 -12.91 -21.18 -1.98
C ASN A 191 -11.79 -20.25 -1.46
N TYR A 192 -10.54 -20.59 -1.75
CA TYR A 192 -9.39 -19.76 -1.39
C TYR A 192 -9.40 -18.42 -2.16
N GLU A 193 -9.65 -18.46 -3.47
CA GLU A 193 -9.71 -17.27 -4.31
C GLU A 193 -10.83 -16.33 -3.88
N SER A 194 -12.02 -16.86 -3.60
CA SER A 194 -13.15 -16.03 -3.16
C SER A 194 -12.92 -15.39 -1.80
N SER A 195 -12.22 -16.06 -0.89
CA SER A 195 -12.06 -15.60 0.50
C SER A 195 -10.80 -14.77 0.71
N VAL A 196 -9.70 -15.10 0.03
CA VAL A 196 -8.38 -14.47 0.24
C VAL A 196 -8.03 -13.55 -0.92
N LEU A 197 -8.08 -14.04 -2.16
CA LEU A 197 -7.62 -13.26 -3.31
C LEU A 197 -8.59 -12.14 -3.68
N LYS A 198 -9.91 -12.40 -3.65
CA LYS A 198 -10.94 -11.38 -3.91
C LYS A 198 -11.03 -10.36 -2.78
N ALA A 199 -10.92 -10.77 -1.52
CA ALA A 199 -10.88 -9.84 -0.38
C ALA A 199 -9.69 -8.86 -0.49
N LYS A 200 -8.57 -9.31 -1.06
CA LYS A 200 -7.39 -8.46 -1.34
C LYS A 200 -7.54 -7.55 -2.55
N ALA A 201 -8.48 -7.85 -3.46
CA ALA A 201 -8.68 -7.14 -4.73
C ALA A 201 -9.93 -6.24 -4.75
N VAL A 202 -10.94 -6.52 -3.93
CA VAL A 202 -12.21 -5.79 -3.86
C VAL A 202 -12.34 -5.17 -2.48
N GLN A 203 -12.21 -3.84 -2.39
CA GLN A 203 -12.37 -3.13 -1.11
C GLN A 203 -13.22 -1.85 -1.19
N SER A 204 -13.84 -1.55 -2.32
CA SER A 204 -14.47 -0.23 -2.50
C SER A 204 -15.86 -0.33 -3.11
N SER A 205 -16.89 -0.42 -2.25
CA SER A 205 -18.25 -0.01 -2.61
C SER A 205 -18.36 1.50 -2.36
N PHE A 206 -18.42 2.30 -3.41
CA PHE A 206 -18.53 3.75 -3.28
C PHE A 206 -20.00 4.20 -3.24
N SER A 207 -20.28 5.17 -2.37
CA SER A 207 -21.55 5.90 -2.37
C SER A 207 -21.47 7.12 -3.31
N PHE A 208 -22.58 7.88 -3.44
CA PHE A 208 -22.64 9.08 -4.28
C PHE A 208 -21.54 10.09 -3.90
N GLY A 209 -20.71 10.48 -4.87
CA GLY A 209 -19.60 11.41 -4.66
C GLY A 209 -18.27 10.76 -4.23
N ILE A 210 -18.07 9.47 -4.51
CA ILE A 210 -16.87 8.68 -4.17
C ILE A 210 -16.49 8.84 -2.69
N LYS A 211 -17.45 8.65 -1.79
CA LYS A 211 -17.20 8.59 -0.36
C LYS A 211 -17.23 7.15 0.11
N ILE A 212 -16.22 6.78 0.90
CA ILE A 212 -16.18 5.51 1.62
C ILE A 212 -16.38 5.79 3.09
N GLU A 213 -17.46 5.23 3.63
CA GLU A 213 -17.77 5.32 5.05
C GLU A 213 -17.12 4.13 5.76
N GLY A 214 -16.18 4.40 6.66
CA GLY A 214 -15.58 3.40 7.54
C GLY A 214 -14.09 3.14 7.28
N VAL A 215 -13.53 2.28 8.12
CA VAL A 215 -12.15 1.79 8.01
C VAL A 215 -12.16 0.56 7.10
N PHE A 216 -11.25 0.50 6.15
CA PHE A 216 -11.01 -0.68 5.33
C PHE A 216 -9.54 -1.09 5.35
N GLU A 217 -9.28 -2.38 5.24
CA GLU A 217 -7.91 -2.89 5.03
C GLU A 217 -7.39 -2.34 3.71
N LEU A 218 -6.13 -1.89 3.62
CA LEU A 218 -5.54 -1.52 2.34
C LEU A 218 -5.04 -2.79 1.65
N GLY A 219 -5.72 -3.19 0.58
CA GLY A 219 -5.41 -4.36 -0.21
C GLY A 219 -4.11 -4.21 -1.00
N TYR A 220 -3.69 -5.29 -1.63
CA TYR A 220 -2.46 -5.27 -2.41
C TYR A 220 -2.63 -4.38 -3.64
N ASN A 221 -1.61 -3.55 -3.86
CA ASN A 221 -1.43 -2.88 -5.13
C ASN A 221 -1.35 -3.93 -6.25
N SER A 222 -2.25 -3.86 -7.22
CA SER A 222 -2.30 -4.81 -8.36
C SER A 222 -1.02 -4.77 -9.21
N ASN A 223 -0.30 -3.65 -9.16
CA ASN A 223 0.98 -3.44 -9.82
C ASN A 223 2.19 -3.90 -9.00
N ASP A 224 2.06 -4.21 -7.71
CA ASP A 224 3.16 -4.69 -6.87
C ASP A 224 3.70 -6.02 -7.43
N ASN A 225 5.01 -6.06 -7.72
CA ASN A 225 5.68 -7.24 -8.24
C ASN A 225 5.63 -8.43 -7.28
N ARG A 226 5.61 -8.21 -5.96
CA ARG A 226 5.43 -9.26 -4.94
C ARG A 226 4.07 -9.90 -5.11
N PHE A 227 3.02 -9.09 -5.22
CA PHE A 227 1.65 -9.56 -5.40
C PHE A 227 1.44 -10.24 -6.76
N LYS A 228 1.97 -9.66 -7.85
CA LYS A 228 1.94 -10.29 -9.19
C LYS A 228 2.58 -11.68 -9.18
N LYS A 229 3.77 -11.82 -8.58
CA LYS A 229 4.45 -13.13 -8.43
C LYS A 229 3.63 -14.10 -7.58
N PHE A 230 3.04 -13.62 -6.48
CA PHE A 230 2.15 -14.40 -5.62
C PHE A 230 0.95 -14.95 -6.39
N ILE A 231 0.20 -14.09 -7.08
CA ILE A 231 -0.95 -14.48 -7.90
C ILE A 231 -0.55 -15.44 -9.02
N GLN A 232 0.57 -15.20 -9.70
CA GLN A 232 1.06 -16.07 -10.76
C GLN A 232 1.40 -17.48 -10.26
N ARG A 233 2.00 -17.60 -9.06
CA ARG A 233 2.26 -18.90 -8.43
C ARG A 233 0.95 -19.58 -8.01
N MET A 234 0.06 -18.86 -7.35
CA MET A 234 -1.23 -19.39 -6.89
C MET A 234 -2.10 -19.91 -8.04
N LYS A 235 -2.15 -19.21 -9.18
CA LYS A 235 -2.96 -19.60 -10.35
C LYS A 235 -2.59 -20.97 -10.94
N ARG A 236 -1.38 -21.48 -10.68
CA ARG A 236 -0.95 -22.83 -11.11
C ARG A 236 -1.78 -23.94 -10.48
N PHE A 237 -2.39 -23.67 -9.34
CA PHE A 237 -3.22 -24.61 -8.59
C PHE A 237 -4.72 -24.46 -8.85
N SER A 238 -5.11 -23.64 -9.84
CA SER A 238 -6.53 -23.44 -10.17
C SER A 238 -7.21 -24.69 -10.72
N SER A 239 -6.46 -25.55 -11.42
CA SER A 239 -6.96 -26.78 -12.05
C SER A 239 -6.58 -28.05 -11.28
N THR A 240 -5.96 -27.93 -10.11
CA THR A 240 -5.49 -29.07 -9.32
C THR A 240 -6.46 -29.42 -8.19
N SER A 241 -6.46 -30.68 -7.75
CA SER A 241 -7.21 -31.14 -6.55
C SER A 241 -6.49 -30.76 -5.25
N SER A 242 -5.81 -29.63 -5.23
CA SER A 242 -5.00 -29.16 -4.10
C SER A 242 -5.91 -28.57 -3.03
N LYS A 243 -5.50 -28.72 -1.78
CA LYS A 243 -6.11 -28.02 -0.65
C LYS A 243 -5.15 -26.97 -0.11
N PHE A 244 -5.70 -25.97 0.57
CA PHE A 244 -4.95 -24.79 0.98
C PHE A 244 -5.11 -24.56 2.48
N ILE A 245 -4.00 -24.25 3.13
CA ILE A 245 -4.00 -23.73 4.49
C ILE A 245 -3.39 -22.33 4.43
N HIS A 246 -4.19 -21.33 4.79
CA HIS A 246 -3.75 -19.95 4.85
C HIS A 246 -3.50 -19.56 6.29
N ALA A 247 -2.41 -18.88 6.55
CA ALA A 247 -2.11 -18.34 7.84
C ALA A 247 -1.75 -16.87 7.73
N ARG A 248 -2.27 -16.09 8.67
CA ARG A 248 -2.12 -14.63 8.71
C ARG A 248 -1.86 -14.17 10.13
N SER A 249 -0.78 -13.41 10.31
CA SER A 249 -0.44 -12.70 11.54
C SER A 249 -0.37 -11.21 11.24
N GLU A 250 -0.99 -10.40 12.08
CA GLU A 250 -1.00 -8.94 11.98
C GLU A 250 -0.25 -8.34 13.17
N LEU A 251 0.56 -7.32 12.92
CA LEU A 251 1.30 -6.58 13.94
C LEU A 251 0.98 -5.10 13.77
N THR A 252 0.26 -4.52 14.75
CA THR A 252 0.03 -3.08 14.79
C THR A 252 1.17 -2.38 15.53
N VAL A 253 1.70 -1.32 14.91
CA VAL A 253 2.79 -0.51 15.49
C VAL A 253 2.26 0.82 16.00
N ALA A 254 1.40 1.47 15.22
CA ALA A 254 0.81 2.74 15.62
C ALA A 254 -0.50 3.03 14.91
N ILE A 255 -1.31 3.86 15.55
CA ILE A 255 -2.50 4.47 14.97
C ILE A 255 -2.21 5.93 14.65
N TYR A 256 -2.41 6.27 13.39
CA TYR A 256 -2.27 7.60 12.82
C TYR A 256 -3.63 8.27 12.69
N LYS A 257 -3.67 9.57 13.04
CA LYS A 257 -4.83 10.43 12.80
C LYS A 257 -4.42 11.80 12.27
N LEU A 258 -5.06 12.20 11.18
CA LEU A 258 -4.91 13.49 10.54
C LEU A 258 -5.81 14.53 11.23
N LYS A 259 -5.33 15.78 11.30
CA LYS A 259 -6.17 16.89 11.75
C LYS A 259 -7.43 17.04 10.88
N PRO A 260 -8.57 17.44 11.47
CA PRO A 260 -9.82 17.53 10.73
C PRO A 260 -9.88 18.69 9.73
N ARG A 261 -9.12 19.78 9.97
CA ARG A 261 -9.15 21.02 9.16
C ARG A 261 -7.80 21.75 9.22
N ALA A 262 -7.67 22.75 8.34
CA ALA A 262 -6.51 23.64 8.26
C ALA A 262 -5.20 22.89 8.06
N LEU A 263 -5.21 21.97 7.10
CA LEU A 263 -4.07 21.15 6.70
C LEU A 263 -3.11 21.92 5.80
N MET A 264 -1.83 21.58 5.89
CA MET A 264 -0.80 22.06 4.97
C MET A 264 -0.67 21.10 3.79
N LEU A 265 -0.99 21.59 2.60
CA LEU A 265 -0.82 20.82 1.36
C LEU A 265 0.64 20.76 0.96
N HIS A 266 1.03 19.65 0.33
CA HIS A 266 2.33 19.54 -0.32
C HIS A 266 2.47 20.62 -1.39
N TYR A 267 3.66 21.21 -1.53
CA TYR A 267 3.83 22.37 -2.40
C TYR A 267 3.65 22.02 -3.89
N GLU A 268 4.07 20.83 -4.33
CA GLU A 268 3.88 20.36 -5.71
C GLU A 268 2.40 20.18 -6.04
N PHE A 269 1.64 19.55 -5.11
CA PHE A 269 0.20 19.40 -5.24
C PHE A 269 -0.50 20.76 -5.29
N LEU A 270 -0.11 21.69 -4.42
CA LEU A 270 -0.63 23.06 -4.42
C LEU A 270 -0.35 23.79 -5.75
N GLN A 271 0.85 23.64 -6.30
CA GLN A 271 1.21 24.20 -7.61
C GLN A 271 0.35 23.59 -8.72
N ARG A 272 0.19 22.25 -8.75
CA ARG A 272 -0.66 21.56 -9.73
C ARG A 272 -2.11 22.02 -9.64
N LEU A 273 -2.66 22.16 -8.43
CA LEU A 273 -4.02 22.68 -8.22
C LEU A 273 -4.21 24.10 -8.74
N ARG A 274 -3.19 24.97 -8.61
CA ARG A 274 -3.24 26.35 -9.14
C ARG A 274 -3.14 26.41 -10.66
N GLN A 275 -2.57 25.39 -11.30
CA GLN A 275 -2.46 25.27 -12.75
C GLN A 275 -3.73 24.71 -13.40
N LEU A 276 -4.66 24.15 -12.61
CA LEU A 276 -5.91 23.62 -13.16
C LEU A 276 -6.74 24.73 -13.81
N PRO A 277 -7.41 24.42 -14.94
CA PRO A 277 -8.30 25.36 -15.58
C PRO A 277 -9.54 25.63 -14.72
N SER A 278 -10.04 26.85 -14.86
CA SER A 278 -11.30 27.31 -14.26
C SER A 278 -12.52 26.63 -14.87
N GLU A 279 -12.46 26.27 -16.16
CA GLU A 279 -13.44 25.42 -16.81
C GLU A 279 -13.03 23.94 -16.70
N TYR A 280 -14.02 23.06 -16.55
CA TYR A 280 -13.77 21.62 -16.45
C TYR A 280 -13.17 21.07 -17.74
N SER A 281 -11.97 20.47 -17.63
CA SER A 281 -11.29 19.74 -18.69
C SER A 281 -10.89 18.36 -18.18
N TYR A 282 -11.52 17.31 -18.69
CA TYR A 282 -11.27 15.95 -18.20
C TYR A 282 -9.80 15.54 -18.28
N GLY A 283 -9.08 15.93 -19.34
CA GLY A 283 -7.66 15.59 -19.49
C GLY A 283 -6.78 16.10 -18.35
N GLU A 284 -6.97 17.36 -17.93
CA GLU A 284 -6.20 17.96 -16.83
C GLU A 284 -6.57 17.37 -15.46
N TYR A 285 -7.86 17.11 -15.22
CA TYR A 285 -8.32 16.50 -13.97
C TYR A 285 -7.92 15.01 -13.89
N ARG A 286 -7.92 14.28 -15.01
CA ARG A 286 -7.47 12.89 -15.08
C ARG A 286 -5.99 12.78 -14.72
N GLU A 287 -5.16 13.70 -15.21
CA GLU A 287 -3.73 13.71 -14.88
C GLU A 287 -3.51 13.99 -13.38
N LEU A 288 -4.27 14.93 -12.79
CA LEU A 288 -4.26 15.14 -11.33
C LEU A 288 -4.53 13.84 -10.56
N TYR A 289 -5.55 13.06 -10.98
CA TYR A 289 -5.87 11.79 -10.33
C TYR A 289 -4.84 10.68 -10.60
N ARG A 290 -4.15 10.70 -11.75
CA ARG A 290 -3.04 9.78 -12.01
C ARG A 290 -1.82 10.09 -11.15
N ASP A 291 -1.51 11.38 -10.98
CA ASP A 291 -0.32 11.82 -10.28
C ASP A 291 -0.47 11.80 -8.76
N TYR A 292 -1.68 12.08 -8.25
CA TYR A 292 -1.94 12.27 -6.81
C TYR A 292 -3.04 11.38 -6.26
N GLY A 293 -3.65 10.51 -7.06
CA GLY A 293 -4.72 9.63 -6.61
C GLY A 293 -6.06 10.35 -6.43
N THR A 294 -7.03 9.65 -5.84
CA THR A 294 -8.41 10.11 -5.71
C THR A 294 -8.79 10.51 -4.28
N HIS A 295 -8.06 9.99 -3.30
CA HIS A 295 -8.31 10.20 -1.87
C HIS A 295 -7.01 10.55 -1.13
N TYR A 296 -7.15 10.94 0.14
CA TYR A 296 -6.02 11.10 1.06
C TYR A 296 -6.37 10.41 2.39
N ILE A 297 -5.36 10.13 3.21
CA ILE A 297 -5.53 9.29 4.40
C ILE A 297 -5.89 10.16 5.60
N THR A 298 -7.03 9.88 6.23
CA THR A 298 -7.50 10.60 7.43
C THR A 298 -7.18 9.85 8.73
N GLU A 299 -7.38 8.53 8.75
CA GLU A 299 -7.01 7.64 9.86
C GLU A 299 -6.32 6.41 9.26
N ALA A 300 -5.29 5.88 9.92
CA ALA A 300 -4.60 4.68 9.46
C ALA A 300 -3.96 3.89 10.59
N THR A 301 -3.98 2.57 10.45
CA THR A 301 -3.21 1.63 11.26
C THR A 301 -1.95 1.26 10.49
N VAL A 302 -0.78 1.58 11.05
CA VAL A 302 0.51 1.24 10.46
C VAL A 302 1.16 0.08 11.22
N GLY A 303 1.82 -0.80 10.48
CA GLY A 303 2.49 -1.96 11.03
C GLY A 303 2.88 -2.95 9.93
N GLY A 304 2.60 -4.23 10.13
CA GLY A 304 2.90 -5.27 9.16
C GLY A 304 1.93 -6.44 9.20
N ILE A 305 1.83 -7.13 8.06
CA ILE A 305 1.09 -8.38 7.93
C ILE A 305 2.07 -9.45 7.43
N TYR A 306 2.17 -10.55 8.16
CA TYR A 306 2.89 -11.74 7.73
C TYR A 306 1.89 -12.82 7.34
N GLU A 307 1.90 -13.22 6.07
CA GLU A 307 0.99 -14.23 5.55
C GLU A 307 1.75 -15.33 4.81
N TYR A 308 1.29 -16.56 4.98
CA TYR A 308 1.72 -17.66 4.13
C TYR A 308 0.55 -18.55 3.75
N THR A 309 0.71 -19.23 2.63
CA THR A 309 -0.23 -20.24 2.13
C THR A 309 0.54 -21.51 1.83
N LEU A 310 0.09 -22.59 2.45
CA LEU A 310 0.56 -23.95 2.22
C LEU A 310 -0.40 -24.64 1.24
N VAL A 311 0.13 -25.11 0.12
CA VAL A 311 -0.61 -25.86 -0.88
C VAL A 311 -0.27 -27.34 -0.72
N VAL A 312 -1.28 -28.18 -0.48
CA VAL A 312 -1.09 -29.61 -0.22
C VAL A 312 -1.82 -30.48 -1.24
N ASN A 313 -1.20 -31.58 -1.60
CA ASN A 313 -1.78 -32.57 -2.49
C ASN A 313 -2.80 -33.44 -1.73
N SER A 314 -4.09 -33.25 -2.03
CA SER A 314 -5.15 -34.00 -1.34
C SER A 314 -5.04 -35.52 -1.49
N ASN A 315 -4.50 -36.02 -2.61
CA ASN A 315 -4.46 -37.45 -2.88
C ASN A 315 -3.37 -38.13 -2.06
N GLU A 316 -2.17 -37.53 -2.01
CA GLU A 316 -1.06 -38.05 -1.20
C GLU A 316 -1.36 -37.93 0.31
N LEU A 317 -2.06 -36.87 0.71
CA LEU A 317 -2.54 -36.70 2.09
C LEU A 317 -3.49 -37.84 2.51
N GLN A 318 -4.47 -38.15 1.66
CA GLN A 318 -5.45 -39.22 1.91
C GLN A 318 -4.82 -40.61 1.88
N LYS A 319 -3.88 -40.88 0.98
CA LYS A 319 -3.13 -42.15 0.94
C LYS A 319 -2.36 -42.41 2.23
N ALA A 320 -1.84 -41.35 2.86
CA ALA A 320 -1.17 -41.42 4.15
C ALA A 320 -2.14 -41.42 5.35
N GLY A 321 -3.45 -41.31 5.11
CA GLY A 321 -4.47 -41.32 6.16
C GLY A 321 -4.57 -40.02 6.95
N TYR A 322 -4.04 -38.90 6.44
CA TYR A 322 -4.05 -37.61 7.13
C TYR A 322 -5.19 -36.72 6.64
N SER A 323 -5.75 -35.92 7.55
CA SER A 323 -6.74 -34.89 7.25
C SER A 323 -6.10 -33.51 7.12
N LEU A 324 -6.83 -32.53 6.55
CA LEU A 324 -6.33 -31.15 6.49
C LEU A 324 -6.14 -30.56 7.90
N SER A 325 -7.05 -30.89 8.83
CA SER A 325 -6.97 -30.50 10.23
C SER A 325 -5.70 -31.03 10.92
N ASP A 326 -5.24 -32.22 10.55
CA ASP A 326 -3.97 -32.74 11.06
C ASP A 326 -2.79 -31.87 10.60
N VAL A 327 -2.81 -31.39 9.35
CA VAL A 327 -1.80 -30.47 8.81
C VAL A 327 -1.88 -29.11 9.49
N GLN A 328 -3.08 -28.57 9.71
CA GLN A 328 -3.30 -27.31 10.43
C GLN A 328 -2.70 -27.38 11.85
N LYS A 329 -3.05 -28.42 12.61
CA LYS A 329 -2.53 -28.64 13.97
C LYS A 329 -1.01 -28.84 13.97
N CYS A 330 -0.49 -29.56 12.99
CA CYS A 330 0.95 -29.76 12.82
C CYS A 330 1.68 -28.44 12.54
N ALA A 331 1.13 -27.61 11.65
CA ALA A 331 1.65 -26.28 11.36
C ALA A 331 1.67 -25.43 12.64
N GLN A 332 0.54 -25.34 13.37
CA GLN A 332 0.45 -24.64 14.66
C GLN A 332 1.54 -25.06 15.65
N ARG A 333 1.81 -26.37 15.76
CA ARG A 333 2.87 -26.91 16.63
C ARG A 333 4.28 -26.55 16.14
N GLY A 334 4.49 -26.50 14.82
CA GLY A 334 5.77 -26.12 14.22
C GLY A 334 6.20 -24.68 14.53
N PHE A 335 5.24 -23.78 14.80
CA PHE A 335 5.52 -22.34 14.96
C PHE A 335 6.05 -21.93 16.33
N ASN A 336 5.75 -22.66 17.42
CA ASN A 336 6.35 -22.47 18.74
C ASN A 336 6.61 -20.99 19.15
N ILE A 337 5.64 -20.09 18.94
CA ILE A 337 5.79 -18.68 19.32
C ILE A 337 5.28 -18.49 20.75
N GLY A 338 6.21 -18.44 21.70
CA GLY A 338 6.01 -17.84 23.02
C GLY A 338 4.94 -18.47 23.91
N GLY A 339 5.23 -19.65 24.48
CA GLY A 339 4.47 -20.15 25.62
C GLY A 339 4.63 -21.64 25.84
N ASN A 340 5.07 -22.03 27.04
CA ASN A 340 4.96 -23.38 27.57
C ASN A 340 3.52 -23.89 27.42
N ILE A 341 3.22 -24.66 26.38
CA ILE A 341 2.02 -25.51 26.37
C ILE A 341 2.44 -26.85 26.99
N TYR A 342 2.70 -26.83 28.30
CA TYR A 342 2.42 -27.98 29.16
C TYR A 342 0.89 -28.06 29.32
N GLY A 343 0.20 -28.35 28.22
CA GLY A 343 -1.23 -28.53 28.14
C GLY A 343 -1.48 -29.92 27.61
N VAL A 344 -1.87 -30.82 28.50
CA VAL A 344 -2.07 -32.23 28.18
C VAL A 344 -3.30 -32.41 27.27
N TYR A 345 -3.21 -33.45 26.43
CA TYR A 345 -4.28 -34.39 26.02
C TYR A 345 -4.90 -34.36 24.61
N VAL A 346 -4.76 -35.53 23.97
CA VAL A 346 -5.76 -36.38 23.26
C VAL A 346 -6.03 -36.13 21.76
N ASN A 347 -5.72 -37.18 20.99
CA ASN A 347 -6.10 -37.51 19.61
C ASN A 347 -5.61 -36.57 18.49
N LEU A 348 -4.35 -36.76 18.08
CA LEU A 348 -3.91 -36.42 16.73
C LEU A 348 -4.10 -37.65 15.82
N GLY A 349 -4.70 -37.44 14.64
CA GLY A 349 -4.78 -38.46 13.58
C GLY A 349 -3.44 -38.62 12.85
N ILE A 350 -2.56 -37.60 12.90
CA ILE A 350 -1.19 -37.65 12.36
C ILE A 350 -0.17 -38.08 13.42
N SER A 351 0.75 -38.96 13.03
CA SER A 351 1.87 -39.37 13.87
C SER A 351 2.87 -38.23 14.08
N GLU A 352 3.59 -38.21 15.20
CA GLU A 352 4.64 -37.22 15.48
C GLU A 352 5.76 -37.24 14.42
N ALA A 353 6.10 -38.45 13.93
CA ALA A 353 7.03 -38.62 12.81
C ALA A 353 6.47 -38.06 11.49
N GLY A 354 5.17 -38.26 11.22
CA GLY A 354 4.49 -37.71 10.04
C GLY A 354 4.45 -36.19 10.04
N CYS A 355 4.15 -35.57 11.18
CA CYS A 355 4.19 -34.12 11.32
C CYS A 355 5.61 -33.56 11.14
N LYS A 356 6.63 -34.23 11.70
CA LYS A 356 8.04 -33.84 11.49
C LYS A 356 8.46 -33.95 10.02
N SER A 357 8.00 -34.97 9.30
CA SER A 357 8.23 -35.13 7.86
C SER A 357 7.57 -34.02 7.06
N LEU A 358 6.31 -33.69 7.37
CA LEU A 358 5.58 -32.61 6.71
C LEU A 358 6.24 -31.25 6.95
N LEU A 359 6.62 -30.93 8.19
CA LEU A 359 7.33 -29.68 8.50
C LEU A 359 8.67 -29.58 7.77
N LYS A 360 9.36 -30.72 7.58
CA LYS A 360 10.61 -30.77 6.81
C LYS A 360 10.39 -30.46 5.32
N GLU A 361 9.29 -30.95 4.72
CA GLU A 361 8.95 -30.64 3.32
C GLU A 361 8.65 -29.16 3.06
N ILE A 362 8.22 -28.41 4.09
CA ILE A 362 7.89 -26.99 3.98
C ILE A 362 9.16 -26.12 3.99
N GLY A 363 10.10 -26.40 4.89
CA GLY A 363 11.30 -25.59 5.11
C GLY A 363 12.54 -26.02 4.33
N ASP A 364 12.54 -27.19 3.68
CA ASP A 364 13.71 -27.70 2.97
C ASP A 364 13.46 -27.84 1.47
N SER A 365 13.97 -26.88 0.69
CA SER A 365 13.89 -26.90 -0.78
C SER A 365 14.62 -28.09 -1.42
N THR A 366 15.49 -28.77 -0.67
CA THR A 366 16.22 -29.96 -1.13
C THR A 366 15.50 -31.28 -0.81
N SER A 367 14.46 -31.21 0.03
CA SER A 367 13.67 -32.38 0.39
C SER A 367 12.73 -32.82 -0.73
N LYS A 368 12.50 -34.14 -0.82
CA LYS A 368 11.52 -34.70 -1.75
C LYS A 368 10.12 -34.33 -1.26
N LYS A 369 9.45 -33.45 -2.01
CA LYS A 369 8.07 -33.02 -1.73
C LYS A 369 7.09 -34.16 -2.04
N THR A 370 6.36 -34.60 -1.03
CA THR A 370 5.40 -35.72 -1.12
C THR A 370 3.99 -35.23 -0.83
N TYR A 371 3.82 -34.42 0.22
CA TYR A 371 2.54 -33.88 0.66
C TYR A 371 2.37 -32.42 0.28
N VAL A 372 3.45 -31.64 0.36
CA VAL A 372 3.45 -30.19 0.13
C VAL A 372 3.77 -29.90 -1.33
N GLU A 373 2.83 -29.29 -2.05
CA GLU A 373 3.05 -28.90 -3.45
C GLU A 373 3.78 -27.56 -3.51
N ASP A 374 3.38 -26.59 -2.69
CA ASP A 374 4.06 -25.30 -2.60
C ASP A 374 3.89 -24.63 -1.24
N PHE A 375 4.84 -23.75 -0.93
CA PHE A 375 4.82 -22.85 0.22
C PHE A 375 5.06 -21.44 -0.30
N ILE A 376 4.06 -20.57 -0.11
CA ILE A 376 4.04 -19.25 -0.71
C ILE A 376 3.84 -18.23 0.41
N VAL A 377 4.82 -17.34 0.58
CA VAL A 377 4.81 -16.30 1.60
C VAL A 377 4.60 -14.93 0.97
N LEU A 378 3.89 -14.07 1.69
CA LEU A 378 3.59 -12.71 1.32
C LEU A 378 3.64 -11.83 2.57
N VAL A 379 4.56 -10.86 2.57
CA VAL A 379 4.86 -10.03 3.75
C VAL A 379 4.69 -8.55 3.43
N HIS A 380 3.95 -7.86 4.30
CA HIS A 380 3.78 -6.41 4.37
C HIS A 380 4.55 -5.81 5.54
N GLY A 381 5.28 -4.73 5.29
CA GLY A 381 6.05 -4.05 6.33
C GLY A 381 7.28 -4.85 6.78
N GLY A 382 8.30 -4.14 7.26
CA GLY A 382 9.54 -4.76 7.76
C GLY A 382 10.36 -5.49 6.70
N ALA A 383 10.21 -5.13 5.43
CA ALA A 383 10.90 -5.76 4.30
C ALA A 383 12.40 -5.39 4.27
N SER A 384 13.19 -5.99 5.16
CA SER A 384 14.62 -6.14 4.91
C SER A 384 14.86 -7.32 3.96
N GLU A 385 15.90 -7.25 3.14
CA GLU A 385 16.31 -8.38 2.27
C GLU A 385 16.53 -9.66 3.09
N HIS A 386 16.97 -9.51 4.34
CA HIS A 386 17.21 -10.61 5.27
C HIS A 386 15.92 -11.32 5.69
N VAL A 387 14.92 -10.56 6.17
CA VAL A 387 13.63 -11.13 6.63
C VAL A 387 12.87 -11.76 5.47
N THR A 388 12.90 -11.13 4.30
CA THR A 388 12.22 -11.69 3.11
C THR A 388 12.90 -12.97 2.62
N THR A 389 14.24 -13.04 2.60
CA THR A 389 14.97 -14.25 2.20
C THR A 389 14.70 -15.43 3.14
N LEU A 390 14.67 -15.18 4.45
CA LEU A 390 14.39 -16.22 5.45
C LEU A 390 12.92 -16.66 5.40
N ALA A 391 11.99 -15.72 5.25
CA ALA A 391 10.56 -16.00 5.12
C ALA A 391 10.24 -16.88 3.89
N TYR A 392 11.00 -16.77 2.79
CA TYR A 392 10.81 -17.60 1.61
C TYR A 392 11.49 -18.98 1.66
N ARG A 393 12.39 -19.21 2.62
CA ARG A 393 13.15 -20.46 2.74
C ARG A 393 12.60 -21.36 3.83
N ASP A 394 12.29 -20.79 4.99
CA ASP A 394 11.96 -21.53 6.19
C ASP A 394 10.56 -21.19 6.72
N LEU A 395 9.99 -22.10 7.51
CA LEU A 395 8.80 -21.83 8.31
C LEU A 395 9.08 -20.66 9.28
N PRO A 396 8.10 -19.78 9.55
CA PRO A 396 8.27 -18.70 10.51
C PRO A 396 8.63 -19.22 11.91
N THR A 397 9.88 -19.01 12.32
CA THR A 397 10.34 -19.31 13.68
C THR A 397 10.08 -18.12 14.60
N ALA A 398 10.06 -18.36 15.92
CA ALA A 398 9.93 -17.27 16.89
C ALA A 398 11.02 -16.19 16.72
N ALA A 399 12.26 -16.59 16.39
CA ALA A 399 13.35 -15.66 16.11
C ALA A 399 13.08 -14.83 14.85
N LEU A 400 12.64 -15.47 13.75
CA LEU A 400 12.29 -14.74 12.53
C LEU A 400 11.14 -13.76 12.74
N MET A 401 10.13 -14.14 13.53
CA MET A 401 8.98 -13.27 13.82
C MET A 401 9.38 -12.08 14.71
N GLN A 402 10.32 -12.26 15.63
CA GLN A 402 10.92 -11.17 16.40
C GLN A 402 11.72 -10.23 15.50
N ASP A 403 12.57 -10.77 14.62
CA ASP A 403 13.34 -9.96 13.67
C ASP A 403 12.44 -9.19 12.70
N TRP A 404 11.38 -9.83 12.20
CA TRP A 404 10.35 -9.17 11.40
C TRP A 404 9.65 -8.07 12.19
N GLY A 405 9.22 -8.33 13.43
CA GLY A 405 8.56 -7.31 14.25
C GLY A 405 9.44 -6.09 14.52
N ASN A 406 10.73 -6.32 14.79
CA ASN A 406 11.72 -5.25 14.90
C ASN A 406 11.84 -4.46 13.58
N ALA A 407 11.89 -5.15 12.43
CA ALA A 407 11.97 -4.48 11.14
C ALA A 407 10.69 -3.68 10.81
N VAL A 408 9.51 -4.18 11.16
CA VAL A 408 8.22 -3.52 10.96
C VAL A 408 8.16 -2.21 11.74
N GLN A 409 8.75 -2.15 12.93
CA GLN A 409 8.82 -0.93 13.72
C GLN A 409 9.50 0.23 12.96
N TYR A 410 10.59 -0.05 12.24
CA TYR A 410 11.34 0.98 11.50
C TYR A 410 10.82 1.21 10.07
N ASN A 411 10.18 0.23 9.47
CA ASN A 411 9.61 0.33 8.13
C ASN A 411 8.18 -0.22 8.09
N PRO A 412 7.22 0.46 8.75
CA PRO A 412 5.84 0.03 8.77
C PRO A 412 5.15 0.34 7.43
N GLU A 413 4.26 -0.55 7.02
CA GLU A 413 3.32 -0.32 5.91
C GLU A 413 1.92 -0.02 6.47
N ILE A 414 1.05 0.55 5.63
CA ILE A 414 -0.33 0.86 6.00
C ILE A 414 -1.16 -0.42 5.87
N ILE A 415 -1.73 -0.89 6.97
CA ILE A 415 -2.52 -2.13 7.02
C ILE A 415 -4.01 -1.81 6.82
N GLN A 416 -4.50 -0.82 7.56
CA GLN A 416 -5.90 -0.39 7.52
C GLN A 416 -5.94 1.12 7.41
N LEU A 417 -6.92 1.66 6.71
CA LEU A 417 -7.07 3.09 6.55
C LEU A 417 -8.52 3.54 6.39
N LYS A 418 -8.68 4.85 6.53
CA LYS A 418 -9.89 5.60 6.27
C LYS A 418 -9.54 6.79 5.41
N VAL A 419 -10.37 7.05 4.42
CA VAL A 419 -10.19 8.14 3.43
C VAL A 419 -11.20 9.26 3.61
#